data_AF-A0A7W1V2I2-F1
#
_entry.id   AF-A0A7W1V2I2-F1
#
_cell.length_a   1.000
_cell.length_b   1.000
_cell.length_c   1.000
_cell.angle_alpha   90.00
_cell.angle_beta   90.00
_cell.angle_gamma   90.00
#
_symmetry.space_group_name_H-M   'P 1'
#
loop_
_entity.id
_entity.type
_entity.pdbx_description
1 polymer ?
#
loop_
_entity_poly.entity_id
_entity_poly.type
_entity_poly.pdbx_seq_one_letter_code
_entity_poly.pdbx_strand_id
1 'polypeptide(L)'
;MHLIPSGDLVDSAVRLWHVTVTVSGDPQPLTATQDALRALHGERPFIHSIRYDEDRVELQYWEEGEEMVDAASLALRLWNEHRGSAGLPAWKVVGLEVVERETFQGRHQVTPLANSDAHPRRF
;
A
#
# COMPACT_ATOMS: atom_id res chain seq x y z
N MET A 1 34.17 -38.99 -13.41
CA MET A 1 34.24 -37.86 -12.47
C MET A 1 33.29 -36.79 -13.00
N HIS A 2 32.04 -36.81 -12.52
CA HIS A 2 30.94 -36.02 -13.06
C HIS A 2 30.96 -34.62 -12.41
N LEU A 3 30.88 -33.58 -13.24
CA LEU A 3 30.79 -32.18 -12.81
C LEU A 3 29.66 -32.00 -11.80
N ILE A 4 29.96 -31.37 -10.66
CA ILE A 4 28.94 -30.73 -9.83
C ILE A 4 28.43 -29.54 -10.66
N PRO A 5 27.12 -29.41 -10.94
CA PRO A 5 26.62 -28.16 -11.48
C PRO A 5 26.75 -27.12 -10.36
N SER A 6 27.56 -26.09 -10.60
CA SER A 6 27.56 -24.87 -9.80
C SER A 6 26.11 -24.41 -9.70
N GLY A 7 25.57 -24.41 -8.48
CA GLY A 7 24.24 -23.86 -8.24
C GLY A 7 24.24 -22.42 -8.70
N ASP A 8 23.46 -22.14 -9.75
CA ASP A 8 22.80 -20.86 -9.89
C ASP A 8 22.04 -20.65 -8.58
N LEU A 9 22.66 -19.94 -7.64
CA LEU A 9 21.90 -19.19 -6.66
C LEU A 9 21.18 -18.15 -7.50
N VAL A 10 20.01 -18.54 -7.99
CA VAL A 10 19.02 -17.64 -8.56
C VAL A 10 18.91 -16.49 -7.57
N ASP A 11 19.43 -15.34 -8.00
CA ASP A 11 19.11 -14.06 -7.40
C ASP A 11 17.61 -13.93 -7.67
N SER A 12 16.78 -14.44 -6.74
CA SER A 12 15.33 -14.34 -6.82
C SER A 12 15.03 -12.85 -6.77
N ALA A 13 15.01 -12.22 -7.94
CA ALA A 13 14.81 -10.80 -8.09
C ALA A 13 13.52 -10.44 -7.35
N VAL A 14 13.67 -9.78 -6.21
CA VAL A 14 12.56 -9.43 -5.33
C VAL A 14 11.59 -8.61 -6.16
N ARG A 15 10.37 -9.13 -6.38
CA ARG A 15 9.37 -8.44 -7.18
C ARG A 15 8.80 -7.31 -6.36
N LEU A 16 8.41 -6.25 -7.06
CA LEU A 16 7.84 -5.06 -6.45
C LEU A 16 6.34 -4.99 -6.79
N TRP A 17 5.53 -4.86 -5.75
CA TRP A 17 4.08 -4.85 -5.81
C TRP A 17 3.56 -3.49 -5.36
N HIS A 18 2.72 -2.85 -6.17
CA HIS A 18 1.99 -1.69 -5.71
C HIS A 18 0.84 -2.16 -4.83
N VAL A 19 0.81 -1.67 -3.60
CA VAL A 19 -0.20 -2.01 -2.60
C VAL A 19 -1.06 -0.78 -2.33
N THR A 20 -2.37 -0.99 -2.32
CA THR A 20 -3.34 -0.03 -1.77
C THR A 20 -4.12 -0.71 -0.66
N VAL A 21 -3.96 -0.23 0.58
CA VAL A 21 -4.70 -0.71 1.75
C VAL A 21 -5.72 0.35 2.14
N THR A 22 -6.98 -0.05 2.21
CA THR A 22 -8.05 0.80 2.74
C THR A 22 -8.49 0.30 4.11
N VAL A 23 -8.48 1.19 5.08
CA VAL A 23 -8.99 0.94 6.43
C VAL A 23 -10.14 1.89 6.74
N SER A 24 -11.11 1.42 7.51
CA SER A 24 -12.27 2.22 7.90
C SER A 24 -12.85 1.76 9.24
N GLY A 25 -13.59 2.63 9.91
CA GLY A 25 -14.27 2.35 11.17
C GLY A 25 -15.00 3.58 11.70
N ASP A 26 -15.17 3.70 13.01
CA ASP A 26 -15.93 4.81 13.59
C ASP A 26 -15.26 6.17 13.32
N PRO A 27 -16.03 7.21 12.95
CA PRO A 27 -15.49 8.54 12.68
C PRO A 27 -14.61 9.07 13.81
N GLN A 28 -13.47 9.65 13.45
CA GLN A 28 -12.49 10.27 14.34
C GLN A 28 -12.26 11.73 13.94
N PRO A 29 -11.88 12.60 14.89
CA PRO A 29 -11.46 13.95 14.57
C PRO A 29 -10.31 13.95 13.55
N LEU A 30 -10.45 14.74 12.49
CA LEU A 30 -9.45 14.81 11.41
C LEU A 30 -8.05 15.18 11.91
N THR A 31 -7.95 16.05 12.91
CA THR A 31 -6.66 16.47 13.49
C THR A 31 -5.94 15.31 14.19
N ALA A 32 -6.67 14.53 15.00
CA ALA A 32 -6.12 13.35 15.67
C ALA A 32 -5.68 12.28 14.65
N THR A 33 -6.50 12.09 13.61
CA THR A 33 -6.18 11.18 12.51
C THR A 33 -4.93 11.65 11.76
N GLN A 34 -4.81 12.95 11.47
CA GLN A 34 -3.65 13.52 10.80
C GLN A 34 -2.35 13.36 11.61
N ASP A 35 -2.39 13.59 12.92
CA ASP A 35 -1.23 13.42 13.81
C ASP A 35 -0.78 11.95 13.84
N ALA A 36 -1.73 11.02 13.96
CA ALA A 36 -1.44 9.58 13.95
C ALA A 36 -0.87 9.10 12.61
N LEU A 37 -1.41 9.58 11.49
CA LEU A 37 -0.88 9.26 10.15
C LEU A 37 0.52 9.85 9.92
N ARG A 38 0.80 11.03 10.47
CA ARG A 38 2.15 11.61 10.45
C ARG A 38 3.14 10.75 11.23
N ALA A 39 2.73 10.22 12.40
CA ALA A 39 3.55 9.28 13.16
C ALA A 39 3.81 7.99 12.37
N LEU A 40 2.77 7.40 11.77
CA LEU A 40 2.90 6.22 10.91
C LEU A 40 3.86 6.46 9.74
N HIS A 41 3.76 7.59 9.05
CA HIS A 41 4.67 7.92 7.95
C HIS A 41 6.13 8.07 8.41
N GLY A 42 6.35 8.60 9.62
CA GLY A 42 7.67 8.64 10.25
C GLY A 42 8.23 7.25 10.54
N GLU A 43 7.39 6.30 10.96
CA GLU A 43 7.77 4.89 11.18
C GLU A 43 7.97 4.12 9.86
N ARG A 44 7.31 4.56 8.79
CA ARG A 44 7.22 3.88 7.49
C ARG A 44 7.44 4.86 6.34
N PRO A 45 8.69 5.32 6.13
CA PRO A 45 9.01 6.34 5.12
C PRO A 45 8.79 5.86 3.67
N PHE A 46 8.56 4.55 3.45
CA PHE A 46 8.24 3.98 2.15
C PHE A 46 6.79 4.21 1.73
N ILE A 47 5.91 4.70 2.62
CA ILE A 47 4.53 5.03 2.26
C ILE A 47 4.54 6.18 1.26
N HIS A 48 4.04 5.91 0.06
CA HIS A 48 4.09 6.83 -1.07
C HIS A 48 2.96 7.86 -1.02
N SER A 49 1.76 7.43 -0.66
CA SER A 49 0.57 8.30 -0.61
C SER A 49 -0.36 7.87 0.52
N ILE A 50 -0.97 8.86 1.17
CA ILE A 50 -1.99 8.68 2.19
C ILE A 50 -3.16 9.60 1.85
N ARG A 51 -4.34 9.01 1.69
CA ARG A 51 -5.61 9.73 1.57
C ARG A 51 -6.45 9.39 2.78
N TYR A 52 -7.14 10.36 3.36
CA TYR A 52 -7.92 10.11 4.57
C TYR A 52 -9.15 11.03 4.64
N ASP A 53 -10.15 10.55 5.36
CA ASP A 53 -11.34 11.27 5.78
C ASP A 53 -11.65 10.91 7.25
N GLU A 54 -12.78 11.35 7.78
CA GLU A 54 -13.16 11.15 9.18
C GLU A 54 -13.24 9.68 9.60
N ASP A 55 -13.56 8.76 8.70
CA ASP A 55 -13.85 7.36 9.01
C ASP A 55 -13.05 6.36 8.17
N ARG A 56 -12.12 6.84 7.33
CA ARG A 56 -11.43 6.05 6.32
C ARG A 56 -10.05 6.59 6.02
N VAL A 57 -9.11 5.67 5.82
CA VAL A 57 -7.78 5.94 5.27
C VAL A 57 -7.49 4.98 4.13
N GLU A 58 -6.84 5.49 3.09
CA GLU A 58 -6.22 4.71 2.04
C GLU A 58 -4.71 4.98 2.04
N LEU A 59 -3.91 3.92 2.18
CA LEU A 59 -2.46 3.94 2.15
C LEU A 59 -1.99 3.31 0.85
N GLN A 60 -1.09 3.96 0.13
CA GLN A 60 -0.47 3.43 -1.08
C GLN A 60 1.04 3.40 -0.94
N TYR A 61 1.65 2.28 -1.31
CA TYR A 61 3.09 2.08 -1.22
C TYR A 61 3.57 0.92 -2.11
N TRP A 62 4.88 0.75 -2.19
CA TRP A 62 5.51 -0.38 -2.87
C TRP A 62 5.98 -1.40 -1.84
N GLU A 63 5.57 -2.65 -2.03
CA GLU A 63 5.96 -3.79 -1.20
C GLU A 63 6.85 -4.74 -1.97
N GLU A 64 7.86 -5.26 -1.29
CA GLU A 64 8.76 -6.27 -1.80
C GLU A 64 8.22 -7.66 -1.45
N GLY A 65 8.18 -8.57 -2.43
CA GLY A 65 7.71 -9.94 -2.20
C GLY A 65 8.01 -10.85 -3.37
N GLU A 66 8.29 -12.11 -3.08
CA GLU A 66 8.48 -13.14 -4.12
C GLU A 66 7.18 -13.35 -4.89
N GLU A 67 6.07 -13.55 -4.17
CA GLU A 67 4.74 -13.71 -4.72
C GLU A 67 3.77 -12.61 -4.24
N MET A 68 2.69 -12.41 -4.99
CA MET A 68 1.63 -11.44 -4.66
C MET A 68 1.05 -11.68 -3.26
N VAL A 69 0.92 -12.95 -2.86
CA VAL A 69 0.36 -13.35 -1.56
C VAL A 69 1.26 -12.94 -0.40
N ASP A 70 2.57 -12.90 -0.60
CA ASP A 70 3.51 -12.46 0.44
C ASP A 70 3.35 -10.96 0.70
N ALA A 71 3.33 -10.16 -0.37
CA ALA A 71 3.07 -8.73 -0.30
C ALA A 71 1.70 -8.42 0.32
N ALA A 72 0.66 -9.16 -0.06
CA ALA A 72 -0.67 -9.04 0.53
C ALA A 72 -0.66 -9.35 2.04
N SER A 73 0.07 -10.38 2.46
CA SER A 73 0.16 -10.78 3.87
C SER A 73 0.85 -9.73 4.73
N LEU A 74 1.91 -9.09 4.22
CA LEU A 74 2.59 -7.97 4.87
C LEU A 74 1.65 -6.75 4.97
N ALA A 75 0.97 -6.42 3.88
CA ALA A 75 0.03 -5.30 3.81
C ALA A 75 -1.12 -5.40 4.82
N LEU A 76 -1.69 -6.60 4.99
CA LEU A 76 -2.78 -6.84 5.94
C LEU A 76 -2.36 -6.65 7.40
N ARG A 77 -1.06 -6.70 7.70
CA ARG A 77 -0.52 -6.56 9.06
C ARG A 77 -0.14 -5.12 9.40
N LEU A 78 0.26 -4.32 8.40
CA LEU A 78 0.76 -2.96 8.57
C LEU A 78 -0.09 -2.13 9.54
N TRP A 79 -1.40 -2.05 9.34
CA TRP A 79 -2.26 -1.22 10.19
C TRP A 79 -2.28 -1.71 11.65
N ASN A 80 -2.44 -3.02 11.85
CA ASN A 80 -2.59 -3.59 13.19
C ASN A 80 -1.28 -3.54 13.99
N GLU A 81 -0.15 -3.73 13.31
CA GLU A 81 1.18 -3.67 13.93
C GLU A 81 1.52 -2.25 14.41
N HIS A 82 1.11 -1.23 13.65
CA HIS A 82 1.43 0.17 13.95
C HIS A 82 0.35 0.94 14.69
N ARG A 83 -0.82 0.33 14.89
CA ARG A 83 -1.95 1.01 15.54
C ARG A 83 -1.59 1.55 16.92
N GLY A 84 -0.87 0.76 17.71
CA GLY A 84 -0.45 1.14 19.05
C GLY A 84 0.62 2.22 19.07
N SER A 85 1.67 2.07 18.25
CA SER A 85 2.83 2.98 18.24
C SER A 85 2.51 4.35 17.67
N ALA A 86 1.73 4.39 16.59
CA ALA A 86 1.37 5.63 15.90
C ALA A 86 0.06 6.25 16.40
N GLY A 87 -0.64 5.63 17.36
CA GLY A 87 -1.91 6.13 17.88
C GLY A 87 -3.07 6.07 16.87
N LEU A 88 -3.04 5.10 15.95
CA LEU A 88 -4.05 5.00 14.90
C LEU A 88 -5.40 4.56 15.47
N PRO A 89 -6.52 4.98 14.86
CA PRO A 89 -7.85 4.52 15.22
C PRO A 89 -7.98 2.99 15.16
N ALA A 90 -8.94 2.43 15.90
CA ALA A 90 -9.29 1.00 15.89
C ALA A 90 -9.99 0.51 14.61
N TRP A 91 -9.75 1.23 13.50
CA TRP A 91 -10.25 0.92 12.17
C TRP A 91 -9.70 -0.42 11.66
N LYS A 92 -10.46 -1.03 10.76
CA LYS A 92 -10.18 -2.36 10.20
C LYS A 92 -9.87 -2.23 8.73
N VAL A 93 -9.05 -3.14 8.22
CA VAL A 93 -8.86 -3.27 6.77
C VAL A 93 -10.20 -3.67 6.15
N VAL A 94 -10.67 -2.86 5.20
CA VAL A 94 -11.92 -3.06 4.45
C VAL A 94 -11.67 -3.20 2.94
N GLY A 95 -10.44 -2.94 2.48
CA GLY A 95 -10.04 -3.10 1.09
C GLY A 95 -8.53 -3.34 0.97
N LEU A 96 -8.16 -4.19 0.02
CA LEU A 96 -6.78 -4.46 -0.35
C LEU A 96 -6.71 -4.63 -1.87
N GLU A 97 -5.81 -3.88 -2.49
CA GLU A 97 -5.40 -4.08 -3.88
C GLU A 97 -3.88 -4.30 -3.91
N VAL A 98 -3.44 -5.34 -4.61
CA VAL A 98 -2.03 -5.69 -4.80
C VAL A 98 -1.81 -5.93 -6.29
N VAL A 99 -0.92 -5.16 -6.89
CA VAL A 99 -0.73 -5.13 -8.34
C VAL A 99 0.75 -5.16 -8.67
N GLU A 100 1.15 -6.01 -9.61
CA GLU A 100 2.53 -6.05 -10.08
C GLU A 100 2.93 -4.70 -10.69
N ARG A 101 4.19 -4.29 -10.49
CA ARG A 101 4.71 -2.99 -10.97
C ARG A 101 4.38 -2.69 -12.43
N GLU A 102 4.58 -3.65 -13.33
CA GLU A 102 4.32 -3.45 -14.76
C GLU A 102 2.84 -3.22 -15.04
N THR A 103 1.96 -3.97 -14.38
CA THR A 103 0.51 -3.79 -14.48
C THR A 103 0.07 -2.44 -13.93
N PHE A 104 0.63 -2.02 -12.79
CA PHE A 104 0.34 -0.71 -12.19
C PHE A 104 0.77 0.42 -13.13
N GLN A 105 2.02 0.38 -13.61
CA GLN A 105 2.55 1.36 -14.58
C GLN A 105 1.68 1.41 -15.84
N GLY A 106 1.28 0.25 -16.38
CA GLY A 106 0.37 0.18 -17.53
C GLY A 106 -0.95 0.91 -17.29
N ARG A 107 -1.59 0.75 -16.12
CA ARG A 107 -2.84 1.46 -15.77
C ARG A 107 -2.64 2.97 -15.66
N HIS A 108 -1.50 3.42 -15.14
CA HIS A 108 -1.20 4.84 -14.94
C HIS A 108 -0.59 5.53 -16.17
N GLN A 109 -0.10 4.77 -17.15
CA GLN A 109 0.42 5.31 -18.42
C GLN A 109 -0.70 5.57 -19.44
N VAL A 110 -1.90 5.01 -19.27
CA VAL A 110 -3.08 5.35 -20.07
C VAL A 110 -3.69 6.68 -19.58
N THR A 111 -3.11 7.78 -20.06
CA THR A 111 -3.79 9.09 -20.08
C THR A 111 -4.77 9.12 -21.28
N PRO A 112 -5.99 9.67 -21.13
CA PRO A 112 -7.15 9.31 -21.95
C PRO A 112 -7.14 9.94 -23.35
N LEU A 113 -7.56 9.16 -24.35
CA LEU A 113 -8.10 9.73 -25.59
C LEU A 113 -9.50 10.31 -25.30
N ALA A 114 -9.51 11.62 -25.06
CA ALA A 114 -10.59 12.60 -25.27
C ALA A 114 -11.90 12.55 -24.43
N ASN A 115 -12.15 13.69 -23.77
CA ASN A 115 -13.41 14.36 -23.42
C ASN A 115 -14.41 13.71 -22.43
N SER A 116 -14.45 14.24 -21.21
CA SER A 116 -15.62 14.99 -20.68
C SER A 116 -15.33 15.58 -19.29
N ASP A 117 -15.61 16.88 -19.15
CA ASP A 117 -15.67 17.76 -17.97
C ASP A 117 -15.26 17.18 -16.59
N ALA A 118 -14.00 17.40 -16.20
CA ALA A 118 -13.50 17.08 -14.87
C ALA A 118 -13.73 18.24 -13.88
N HIS A 119 -14.87 18.21 -13.19
CA HIS A 119 -15.02 18.92 -11.91
C HIS A 119 -14.30 18.11 -10.81
N PRO A 120 -13.61 18.75 -9.85
CA PRO A 120 -12.97 18.03 -8.74
C PRO A 120 -14.04 17.28 -7.91
N ARG A 121 -13.81 15.98 -7.68
CA ARG A 121 -14.68 15.12 -6.86
C ARG A 121 -14.02 14.78 -5.53
N ARG A 122 -14.71 15.15 -4.44
CA ARG A 122 -14.66 14.44 -3.15
C ARG A 122 -15.17 13.00 -3.39
N PHE A 123 -14.93 12.04 -2.49
CA PHE A 123 -15.64 10.76 -2.59
C PHE A 123 -17.14 10.99 -2.76
#